data_AF-A0AAW7XHA1-F1
#
_entry.id   AF-A0AAW7XHA1-F1
#
_cell.length_a   1.000
_cell.length_b   1.000
_cell.length_c   1.000
_cell.angle_alpha   90.00
_cell.angle_beta   90.00
_cell.angle_gamma   90.00
#
_symmetry.space_group_name_H-M   'P 1'
#
loop_
_entity.id
_entity.type
_entity.pdbx_description
1 polymer ?
#
loop_
_entity_poly.entity_id
_entity_poly.type
_entity_poly.pdbx_seq_one_letter_code
_entity_poly.pdbx_strand_id
1 'polypeptide(L)'
;MRTFPAILVLLYLCVPMAAWSQVNNELITQASHNDTERAEQADPLNSPVWHYLRARFLGESPYQFDDRVVVSVPPFAEDPTQVPLLVDVSAIDEPLLRLVVWADLNPIQHIYSVESADRHLPSIAIRFKVQQATPVRAAVLTESGKWLVGGQYLEAAGGGCTAPSMANASPYWESHLGEIESRSFERAMNRGRSSQRYKVKIIHPMDTGLVSGIPEFYIQQLEVRRPDQAAILSMELSQPVSENPVFTFDMSSASVTAQDRYTLWMRDNNGNVFEQAL
;
A
#
# COMPACT_ATOMS: atom_id res chain seq x y z
N MET A 1 -22.02 7.32 92.61
CA MET A 1 -21.26 8.08 93.62
C MET A 1 -19.79 8.11 93.19
N ARG A 2 -19.17 9.30 93.20
CA ARG A 2 -17.72 9.60 93.04
C ARG A 2 -17.15 9.48 91.61
N THR A 3 -16.28 10.34 91.05
CA THR A 3 -15.91 11.78 91.12
C THR A 3 -14.62 11.94 90.27
N PHE A 4 -14.63 12.81 89.24
CA PHE A 4 -13.50 13.61 88.65
C PHE A 4 -12.23 12.92 88.02
N PRO A 5 -11.31 13.63 87.30
CA PRO A 5 -11.42 14.18 85.92
C PRO A 5 -10.11 14.07 85.08
N ALA A 6 -10.09 14.61 83.83
CA ALA A 6 -8.97 15.35 83.18
C ALA A 6 -9.31 15.55 81.69
N ILE A 7 -9.81 16.72 81.27
CA ILE A 7 -9.06 17.87 80.71
C ILE A 7 -8.08 17.47 79.60
N LEU A 8 -8.48 17.69 78.34
CA LEU A 8 -7.61 18.34 77.36
C LEU A 8 -8.46 19.23 76.45
N VAL A 9 -8.16 20.52 76.53
CA VAL A 9 -8.61 21.58 75.63
C VAL A 9 -8.01 21.32 74.26
N LEU A 10 -8.80 21.33 73.18
CA LEU A 10 -8.29 21.72 71.88
C LEU A 10 -9.33 22.52 71.09
N LEU A 11 -8.84 23.63 70.55
CA LEU A 11 -9.56 24.68 69.87
C LEU A 11 -10.44 24.19 68.71
N TYR A 12 -11.63 24.78 68.63
CA TYR A 12 -12.37 24.96 67.38
C TYR A 12 -11.52 25.81 66.43
N LEU A 13 -11.02 25.21 65.35
CA LEU A 13 -10.66 25.92 64.14
C LEU A 13 -11.60 25.47 63.03
N CYS A 14 -12.47 26.40 62.64
CA CYS A 14 -13.30 26.35 61.46
C CYS A 14 -12.36 26.32 60.23
N VAL A 15 -12.36 25.23 59.46
CA VAL A 15 -11.72 25.18 58.14
C VAL A 15 -12.82 25.05 57.09
N PRO A 16 -12.85 25.92 56.06
CA PRO A 16 -13.95 26.00 55.13
C PRO A 16 -13.98 24.79 54.19
N MET A 17 -15.21 24.39 53.87
CA MET A 17 -15.60 23.36 52.94
C MET A 17 -15.28 23.78 51.49
N ALA A 18 -14.01 23.80 51.12
CA ALA A 18 -13.55 24.09 49.75
C ALA A 18 -12.20 23.42 49.46
N ALA A 19 -12.13 22.10 49.53
CA ALA A 19 -10.93 21.33 49.21
C ALA A 19 -11.21 19.94 48.61
N TRP A 20 -12.31 19.81 47.85
CA TRP A 20 -12.67 18.55 47.16
C TRP A 20 -12.79 18.71 45.63
N SER A 21 -12.37 19.84 45.04
CA SER A 21 -12.37 20.00 43.57
C SER A 21 -10.99 20.15 42.94
N GLN A 22 -9.91 20.06 43.71
CA GLN A 22 -8.55 20.32 43.21
C GLN A 22 -7.66 19.07 43.14
N VAL A 23 -7.98 18.01 43.88
CA VAL A 23 -7.21 16.74 43.84
C VAL A 23 -7.58 15.87 42.62
N ASN A 24 -8.72 16.11 41.99
CA ASN A 24 -9.13 15.37 40.78
C ASN A 24 -8.56 15.94 39.48
N ASN A 25 -8.03 17.17 39.49
CA ASN A 25 -7.56 17.79 38.25
C ASN A 25 -6.12 17.41 37.89
N GLU A 26 -5.27 17.06 38.87
CA GLU A 26 -3.88 16.65 38.57
C GLU A 26 -3.78 15.19 38.12
N LEU A 27 -4.67 14.30 38.58
CA LEU A 27 -4.73 12.91 38.12
C LEU A 27 -5.35 12.76 36.72
N ILE A 28 -6.24 13.68 36.31
CA ILE A 28 -6.84 13.68 34.97
C ILE A 28 -5.89 14.36 33.96
N THR A 29 -5.08 15.34 34.37
CA THR A 29 -4.10 15.98 33.48
C THR A 29 -2.81 15.16 33.27
N GLN A 30 -2.47 14.22 34.16
CA GLN A 30 -1.35 13.29 33.92
C GLN A 30 -1.74 12.02 33.16
N ALA A 31 -3.03 11.61 33.19
CA ALA A 31 -3.52 10.48 32.42
C ALA A 31 -3.84 10.82 30.95
N SER A 32 -4.07 12.10 30.62
CA SER A 32 -4.38 12.54 29.25
C SER A 32 -3.17 13.03 28.45
N HIS A 33 -1.97 13.01 29.03
CA HIS A 33 -0.72 13.40 28.36
C HIS A 33 0.24 12.24 28.10
N ASN A 34 -0.03 11.04 28.61
CA ASN A 34 0.82 9.86 28.40
C ASN A 34 0.35 8.91 27.28
N ASP A 35 -0.85 9.10 26.71
CA ASP A 35 -1.38 8.25 25.62
C ASP A 35 -1.20 8.85 24.22
N THR A 36 -0.61 10.04 24.08
CA THR A 36 -0.44 10.72 22.77
C THR A 36 1.02 10.79 22.29
N GLU A 37 1.99 10.41 23.12
CA GLU A 37 3.39 10.26 22.70
C GLU A 37 3.77 8.77 22.58
N ARG A 38 3.05 8.03 21.73
CA ARG A 38 3.71 6.91 21.08
C ARG A 38 4.73 7.54 20.14
N ALA A 39 5.97 7.70 20.62
CA ALA A 39 7.09 8.30 19.88
C ALA A 39 6.97 7.93 18.40
N GLU A 40 6.56 8.90 17.60
CA GLU A 40 6.27 8.66 16.19
C GLU A 40 7.58 8.23 15.55
N GLN A 41 7.61 7.02 14.99
CA GLN A 41 8.84 6.49 14.39
C GLN A 41 9.31 7.48 13.32
N ALA A 42 10.55 7.95 13.45
CA ALA A 42 11.14 8.81 12.45
C ALA A 42 11.10 8.11 11.08
N ASP A 43 10.63 8.82 10.06
CA ASP A 43 10.55 8.27 8.71
C ASP A 43 11.96 8.03 8.15
N PRO A 44 12.34 6.78 7.81
CA PRO A 44 13.67 6.48 7.31
C PRO A 44 13.99 7.17 5.97
N LEU A 45 12.96 7.59 5.22
CA LEU A 45 13.10 8.29 3.94
C LEU A 45 12.96 9.81 4.06
N ASN A 46 12.75 10.35 5.27
CA ASN A 46 12.62 11.78 5.57
C ASN A 46 11.67 12.55 4.63
N SER A 47 10.55 11.94 4.28
CA SER A 47 9.55 12.54 3.39
C SER A 47 8.81 13.67 4.09
N PRO A 48 8.72 14.86 3.47
CA PRO A 48 8.01 16.00 4.06
C PRO A 48 6.50 15.77 4.17
N VAL A 49 5.96 14.79 3.44
CA VAL A 49 4.53 14.46 3.40
C VAL A 49 4.20 13.14 4.11
N TRP A 50 5.17 12.50 4.77
CA TRP A 50 5.00 11.19 5.41
C TRP A 50 3.79 11.13 6.32
N HIS A 51 3.67 12.06 7.27
CA HIS A 51 2.59 12.05 8.26
C HIS A 51 1.20 12.08 7.61
N TYR A 52 1.05 12.90 6.56
CA TYR A 52 -0.18 13.00 5.78
C TYR A 52 -0.48 11.70 5.03
N LEU A 53 0.49 11.13 4.31
CA LEU A 53 0.29 9.95 3.49
C LEU A 53 0.10 8.67 4.30
N ARG A 54 0.85 8.53 5.40
CA ARG A 54 0.64 7.45 6.34
C ARG A 54 -0.80 7.47 6.87
N ALA A 55 -1.29 8.62 7.33
CA ALA A 55 -2.68 8.74 7.79
C ALA A 55 -3.68 8.42 6.67
N ARG A 56 -3.42 8.89 5.44
CA ARG A 56 -4.26 8.63 4.26
C ARG A 56 -4.35 7.14 3.91
N PHE A 57 -3.24 6.42 3.90
CA PHE A 57 -3.17 5.04 3.41
C PHE A 57 -3.32 3.97 4.50
N LEU A 58 -2.81 4.25 5.70
CA LEU A 58 -2.78 3.29 6.81
C LEU A 58 -3.84 3.58 7.88
N GLY A 59 -4.45 4.78 7.86
CA GLY A 59 -5.38 5.24 8.88
C GLY A 59 -4.71 5.37 10.25
N GLU A 60 -5.46 5.04 11.29
CA GLU A 60 -5.02 5.05 12.70
C GLU A 60 -4.38 3.73 13.14
N SER A 61 -4.29 2.74 12.24
CA SER A 61 -3.74 1.42 12.58
C SER A 61 -2.25 1.50 12.94
N PRO A 62 -1.78 0.66 13.88
CA PRO A 62 -0.38 0.62 14.23
C PRO A 62 0.48 0.24 13.02
N TYR A 63 1.64 0.86 12.88
CA TYR A 63 2.61 0.53 11.84
C TYR A 63 4.01 0.30 12.41
N GLN A 64 4.87 -0.37 11.64
CA GLN A 64 6.31 -0.39 11.84
C GLN A 64 7.02 -0.35 10.49
N PHE A 65 8.19 0.27 10.44
CA PHE A 65 9.12 0.04 9.33
C PHE A 65 9.73 -1.36 9.44
N ASP A 66 9.81 -2.09 8.33
CA ASP A 66 10.22 -3.49 8.30
C ASP A 66 10.93 -3.83 6.99
N ASP A 67 12.20 -4.26 7.09
CA ASP A 67 13.05 -4.57 5.92
C ASP A 67 12.55 -5.79 5.12
N ARG A 68 11.61 -6.58 5.67
CA ARG A 68 10.98 -7.69 4.94
C ARG A 68 9.95 -7.22 3.92
N VAL A 69 9.54 -5.96 3.97
CA VAL A 69 8.75 -5.30 2.91
C VAL A 69 9.73 -4.70 1.91
N VAL A 70 10.16 -5.49 0.94
CA VAL A 70 11.19 -5.07 -0.01
C VAL A 70 10.55 -4.28 -1.14
N VAL A 71 10.98 -3.03 -1.31
CA VAL A 71 10.65 -2.17 -2.45
C VAL A 71 11.90 -1.98 -3.28
N SER A 72 11.88 -2.47 -4.53
CA SER A 72 13.00 -2.37 -5.45
C SER A 72 12.64 -1.50 -6.63
N VAL A 73 13.36 -0.40 -6.77
CA VAL A 73 13.33 0.57 -7.87
C VAL A 73 14.79 0.84 -8.27
N PRO A 74 15.05 1.33 -9.51
CA PRO A 74 16.41 1.73 -9.87
C PRO A 74 16.88 2.90 -8.99
N PRO A 75 18.19 3.12 -8.84
CA PRO A 75 18.69 4.27 -8.09
C PRO A 75 18.35 5.61 -8.77
N PHE A 76 18.22 5.60 -10.09
CA PHE A 76 17.83 6.75 -10.91
C PHE A 76 16.87 6.30 -12.01
N ALA A 77 15.82 7.09 -12.27
CA ALA A 77 14.89 6.86 -13.38
C ALA A 77 15.34 7.62 -14.64
N GLU A 78 15.97 6.92 -15.58
CA GLU A 78 16.36 7.49 -16.88
C GLU A 78 15.13 7.81 -17.74
N ASP A 79 14.14 6.91 -17.74
CA ASP A 79 12.82 7.12 -18.32
C ASP A 79 11.78 7.20 -17.20
N PRO A 80 11.31 8.41 -16.85
CA PRO A 80 10.34 8.61 -15.78
C PRO A 80 8.94 8.10 -16.13
N THR A 81 8.68 7.67 -17.38
CA THR A 81 7.39 7.12 -17.80
C THR A 81 7.31 5.59 -17.66
N GLN A 82 8.44 4.90 -17.49
CA GLN A 82 8.55 3.43 -17.53
C GLN A 82 9.43 2.88 -16.40
N VAL A 83 9.34 3.46 -15.19
CA VAL A 83 10.18 3.08 -14.06
C VAL A 83 9.80 1.69 -13.54
N PRO A 84 10.71 0.71 -13.50
CA PRO A 84 10.41 -0.61 -12.95
C PRO A 84 10.29 -0.56 -11.43
N LEU A 85 9.27 -1.22 -10.91
CA LEU A 85 8.96 -1.36 -9.50
C LEU A 85 8.69 -2.83 -9.19
N LEU A 86 9.41 -3.38 -8.22
CA LEU A 86 9.14 -4.69 -7.63
C LEU A 86 8.84 -4.51 -6.14
N VAL A 87 7.74 -5.09 -5.69
CA VAL A 87 7.42 -5.24 -4.27
C VAL A 87 7.44 -6.71 -3.91
N ASP A 88 8.25 -7.08 -2.93
CA ASP A 88 8.37 -8.44 -2.42
C ASP A 88 8.13 -8.47 -0.90
N VAL A 89 7.15 -9.28 -0.50
CA VAL A 89 6.73 -9.47 0.90
C VAL A 89 6.85 -10.94 1.33
N SER A 90 7.53 -11.77 0.53
CA SER A 90 7.63 -13.22 0.74
C SER A 90 8.42 -13.63 1.98
N ALA A 91 9.22 -12.72 2.55
CA ALA A 91 9.96 -12.92 3.79
C ALA A 91 9.11 -12.75 5.06
N ILE A 92 7.84 -12.37 4.92
CA ILE A 92 6.92 -12.17 6.04
C ILE A 92 6.20 -13.49 6.34
N ASP A 93 6.56 -14.09 7.48
CA ASP A 93 6.03 -15.39 7.93
C ASP A 93 4.68 -15.25 8.68
N GLU A 94 3.74 -14.45 8.16
CA GLU A 94 2.36 -14.36 8.65
C GLU A 94 1.36 -14.05 7.52
N PRO A 95 0.06 -14.35 7.68
CA PRO A 95 -0.95 -14.06 6.67
C PRO A 95 -1.13 -12.55 6.44
N LEU A 96 -1.26 -12.16 5.17
CA LEU A 96 -1.31 -10.77 4.72
C LEU A 96 -2.68 -10.49 4.10
N LEU A 97 -3.32 -9.42 4.55
CA LEU A 97 -4.68 -9.05 4.14
C LEU A 97 -4.68 -8.11 2.95
N ARG A 98 -3.81 -7.09 2.97
CA ARG A 98 -3.80 -6.02 1.98
C ARG A 98 -2.41 -5.44 1.77
N LEU A 99 -2.01 -5.20 0.53
CA LEU A 99 -0.83 -4.41 0.17
C LEU A 99 -1.27 -3.09 -0.44
N VAL A 100 -0.59 -2.00 -0.11
CA VAL A 100 -0.78 -0.68 -0.73
C VAL A 100 0.59 -0.13 -1.13
N VAL A 101 0.69 0.40 -2.35
CA VAL A 101 1.94 0.89 -2.93
C VAL A 101 1.72 2.30 -3.48
N TRP A 102 2.62 3.22 -3.12
CA TRP A 102 2.48 4.62 -3.48
C TRP A 102 3.83 5.32 -3.63
N ALA A 103 3.83 6.47 -4.30
CA ALA A 103 4.96 7.38 -4.39
C ALA A 103 4.59 8.72 -3.74
N ASP A 104 5.42 9.17 -2.79
CA ASP A 104 5.08 10.28 -1.90
C ASP A 104 4.86 11.61 -2.65
N LEU A 105 5.74 11.93 -3.60
CA LEU A 105 5.80 13.23 -4.27
C LEU A 105 5.24 13.21 -5.70
N ASN A 106 4.59 12.12 -6.09
CA ASN A 106 3.78 12.10 -7.30
C ASN A 106 2.47 12.88 -7.09
N PRO A 107 1.95 13.57 -8.12
CA PRO A 107 0.65 14.25 -8.04
C PRO A 107 -0.51 13.28 -7.79
N ILE A 108 -0.41 12.07 -8.35
CA ILE A 108 -1.28 10.93 -8.03
C ILE A 108 -0.42 9.93 -7.27
N GLN A 109 -0.63 9.85 -5.96
CA GLN A 109 0.27 9.15 -5.04
C GLN A 109 0.09 7.63 -5.10
N HIS A 110 -1.15 7.16 -5.05
CA HIS A 110 -1.48 5.74 -5.12
C HIS A 110 -1.06 5.16 -6.47
N ILE A 111 -0.36 4.02 -6.45
CA ILE A 111 0.04 3.30 -7.66
C ILE A 111 -0.85 2.06 -7.81
N TYR A 112 -0.86 1.19 -6.80
CA TYR A 112 -1.77 0.06 -6.74
C TYR A 112 -1.98 -0.43 -5.31
N SER A 113 -3.08 -1.15 -5.09
CA SER A 113 -3.32 -1.94 -3.89
C SER A 113 -3.79 -3.34 -4.25
N VAL A 114 -3.49 -4.32 -3.39
CA VAL A 114 -3.77 -5.73 -3.62
C VAL A 114 -4.44 -6.33 -2.41
N GLU A 115 -5.48 -7.10 -2.63
CA GLU A 115 -6.10 -7.98 -1.64
C GLU A 115 -6.04 -9.42 -2.14
N SER A 116 -5.86 -10.38 -1.22
CA SER A 116 -5.84 -11.80 -1.57
C SER A 116 -6.74 -12.61 -0.66
N ALA A 117 -7.61 -13.43 -1.27
CA ALA A 117 -8.49 -14.34 -0.55
C ALA A 117 -7.72 -15.46 0.16
N ASP A 118 -6.56 -15.86 -0.39
CA ASP A 118 -5.71 -16.91 0.18
C ASP A 118 -4.79 -16.38 1.30
N ARG A 119 -4.92 -15.10 1.67
CA ARG A 119 -4.14 -14.40 2.70
C ARG A 119 -2.62 -14.51 2.51
N HIS A 120 -2.21 -14.68 1.25
CA HIS A 120 -0.82 -14.71 0.84
C HIS A 120 -0.66 -13.82 -0.38
N LEU A 121 0.25 -12.85 -0.30
CA LEU A 121 0.48 -11.90 -1.38
C LEU A 121 1.70 -12.33 -2.21
N PRO A 122 1.59 -12.37 -3.54
CA PRO A 122 2.74 -12.65 -4.38
C PRO A 122 3.70 -11.45 -4.38
N SER A 123 4.96 -11.69 -4.78
CA SER A 123 5.82 -10.60 -5.22
C SER A 123 5.25 -10.03 -6.52
N ILE A 124 5.12 -8.71 -6.62
CA ILE A 124 4.48 -8.02 -7.75
C ILE A 124 5.47 -7.06 -8.38
N ALA A 125 5.67 -7.18 -9.69
CA ALA A 125 6.42 -6.23 -10.47
C ALA A 125 5.56 -5.56 -11.54
N ILE A 126 5.66 -4.23 -11.60
CA ILE A 126 5.02 -3.37 -12.60
C ILE A 126 5.98 -2.28 -13.06
N ARG A 127 5.52 -1.43 -13.98
CA ARG A 127 6.15 -0.14 -14.25
C ARG A 127 5.21 0.99 -13.88
N PHE A 128 5.78 2.10 -13.42
CA PHE A 128 5.00 3.30 -13.09
C PHE A 128 5.71 4.58 -13.56
N LYS A 129 4.91 5.66 -13.62
CA LYS A 129 5.29 7.01 -13.98
C LYS A 129 5.70 7.79 -12.73
N VAL A 130 6.77 8.58 -12.84
CA VAL A 130 7.36 9.35 -11.75
C VAL A 130 7.44 10.82 -12.15
N GLN A 131 6.91 11.70 -11.31
CA GLN A 131 6.89 13.14 -11.60
C GLN A 131 8.15 13.87 -11.16
N GLN A 132 8.81 13.38 -10.10
CA GLN A 132 10.04 13.93 -9.53
C GLN A 132 10.69 12.88 -8.62
N ALA A 133 11.94 13.13 -8.18
CA ALA A 133 12.60 12.29 -7.18
C ALA A 133 11.68 12.11 -5.95
N THR A 134 11.48 10.86 -5.51
CA THR A 134 10.43 10.53 -4.55
C THR A 134 10.77 9.28 -3.74
N PRO A 135 10.42 9.25 -2.45
CA PRO A 135 10.18 8.00 -1.73
C PRO A 135 9.12 7.16 -2.46
N VAL A 136 9.41 5.90 -2.71
CA VAL A 136 8.46 4.88 -3.17
C VAL A 136 8.25 3.89 -2.04
N ARG A 137 7.00 3.61 -1.71
CA ARG A 137 6.63 2.86 -0.50
C ARG A 137 5.69 1.72 -0.80
N ALA A 138 5.81 0.68 0.01
CA ALA A 138 4.86 -0.40 0.10
C ALA A 138 4.50 -0.59 1.59
N ALA A 139 3.23 -0.80 1.87
CA ALA A 139 2.76 -1.19 3.18
C ALA A 139 1.85 -2.40 3.09
N VAL A 140 2.04 -3.37 3.97
CA VAL A 140 1.23 -4.57 4.04
C VAL A 140 0.54 -4.70 5.39
N LEU A 141 -0.77 -4.92 5.36
CA LEU A 141 -1.60 -5.18 6.51
C LEU A 141 -1.55 -6.67 6.82
N THR A 142 -1.07 -6.97 8.01
CA THR A 142 -1.00 -8.33 8.56
C THR A 142 -2.34 -8.73 9.15
N GLU A 143 -2.60 -10.03 9.30
CA GLU A 143 -3.79 -10.54 10.00
C GLU A 143 -3.86 -10.09 11.47
N SER A 144 -2.72 -9.78 12.08
CA SER A 144 -2.66 -9.20 13.44
C SER A 144 -3.12 -7.74 13.52
N GLY A 145 -3.47 -7.10 12.40
CA GLY A 145 -3.99 -5.74 12.34
C GLY A 145 -2.91 -4.64 12.36
N LYS A 146 -1.65 -5.02 12.11
CA LYS A 146 -0.51 -4.08 12.03
C LYS A 146 -0.05 -3.91 10.59
N TRP A 147 0.33 -2.68 10.23
CA TRP A 147 1.01 -2.38 8.98
C TRP A 147 2.52 -2.58 9.09
N LEU A 148 3.11 -3.29 8.14
CA LEU A 148 4.54 -3.34 7.92
C LEU A 148 4.85 -2.45 6.72
N VAL A 149 5.81 -1.53 6.86
CA VAL A 149 6.11 -0.52 5.83
C VAL A 149 7.57 -0.66 5.39
N GLY A 150 7.78 -0.71 4.09
CA GLY A 150 9.09 -0.62 3.47
C GLY A 150 9.11 0.45 2.39
N GLY A 151 10.29 0.81 1.92
CA GLY A 151 10.42 1.80 0.87
C GLY A 151 11.84 2.01 0.42
N GLN A 152 11.98 2.68 -0.72
CA GLN A 152 13.24 3.02 -1.34
C GLN A 152 13.12 4.43 -1.93
N TYR A 153 14.15 5.25 -1.76
CA TYR A 153 14.22 6.54 -2.43
C TYR A 153 14.61 6.34 -3.90
N LEU A 154 13.87 6.98 -4.80
CA LEU A 154 14.11 6.99 -6.24
C LEU A 154 14.52 8.39 -6.67
N GLU A 155 15.70 8.52 -7.27
CA GLU A 155 16.08 9.73 -8.00
C GLU A 155 15.43 9.75 -9.38
N ALA A 156 15.04 10.93 -9.87
CA ALA A 156 14.46 11.07 -11.20
C ALA A 156 14.62 12.49 -11.72
N ALA A 157 14.81 12.64 -13.04
CA ALA A 157 14.69 13.94 -13.70
C ALA A 157 13.26 14.51 -13.64
N GLY A 158 12.25 13.61 -13.58
CA GLY A 158 10.84 13.94 -13.41
C GLY A 158 10.05 14.09 -14.70
N GLY A 159 8.78 14.51 -14.59
CA GLY A 159 7.88 14.79 -15.73
C GLY A 159 7.08 13.59 -16.27
N GLY A 160 7.26 12.39 -15.72
CA GLY A 160 6.65 11.17 -16.24
C GLY A 160 5.12 11.14 -16.18
N CYS A 161 4.51 11.77 -15.18
CA CYS A 161 3.05 11.82 -15.06
C CYS A 161 2.40 12.90 -15.93
N THR A 162 3.19 13.84 -16.47
CA THR A 162 2.77 14.99 -17.28
C THR A 162 3.20 14.88 -18.75
N ALA A 163 3.81 13.77 -19.15
CA ALA A 163 4.10 13.46 -20.54
C ALA A 163 2.90 12.77 -21.19
N PRO A 164 2.55 13.10 -22.45
CA PRO A 164 1.54 12.34 -23.18
C PRO A 164 2.00 10.89 -23.38
N SER A 165 1.07 9.94 -23.32
CA SER A 165 1.36 8.56 -23.73
C SER A 165 1.74 8.54 -25.21
N MET A 166 2.70 7.68 -25.57
CA MET A 166 3.05 7.46 -26.97
C MET A 166 1.90 6.81 -27.73
N ALA A 167 1.10 5.99 -27.02
CA ALA A 167 -0.16 5.45 -27.50
C ALA A 167 -1.04 6.56 -28.06
N ASN A 168 -1.39 7.62 -27.32
CA ASN A 168 -2.32 8.67 -27.79
C ASN A 168 -2.00 9.29 -29.16
N ALA A 169 -0.75 9.25 -29.61
CA ALA A 169 -0.33 9.82 -30.89
C ALA A 169 -0.42 8.87 -32.10
N SER A 170 -0.79 7.59 -31.92
CA SER A 170 -0.62 6.55 -32.96
C SER A 170 -1.93 5.83 -33.36
N PRO A 171 -2.40 5.87 -34.62
CA PRO A 171 -3.59 5.11 -35.06
C PRO A 171 -3.56 3.60 -34.77
N TYR A 172 -2.39 3.04 -34.46
CA TYR A 172 -2.20 1.67 -34.04
C TYR A 172 -2.90 1.33 -32.72
N TRP A 173 -2.94 2.24 -31.73
CA TRP A 173 -3.50 1.92 -30.40
C TRP A 173 -5.01 1.66 -30.46
N GLU A 174 -5.76 2.43 -31.25
CA GLU A 174 -7.22 2.35 -31.31
C GLU A 174 -7.69 0.97 -31.79
N SER A 175 -6.92 0.34 -32.68
CA SER A 175 -7.25 -0.96 -33.26
C SER A 175 -6.75 -2.15 -32.44
N HIS A 176 -5.84 -1.94 -31.48
CA HIS A 176 -5.18 -3.00 -30.70
C HIS A 176 -5.41 -2.85 -29.18
N LEU A 177 -6.26 -1.90 -28.76
CA LEU A 177 -6.60 -1.69 -27.36
C LEU A 177 -7.10 -3.00 -26.73
N GLY A 178 -6.49 -3.39 -25.61
CA GLY A 178 -6.91 -4.60 -24.89
C GLY A 178 -6.30 -5.89 -25.39
N GLU A 179 -5.41 -5.87 -26.39
CA GLU A 179 -4.64 -7.05 -26.75
C GLU A 179 -3.73 -7.48 -25.59
N ILE A 180 -3.85 -8.75 -25.19
CA ILE A 180 -3.11 -9.32 -24.06
C ILE A 180 -2.14 -10.40 -24.56
N GLU A 181 -0.90 -10.32 -24.08
CA GLU A 181 0.10 -11.38 -24.20
C GLU A 181 0.43 -11.90 -22.80
N SER A 182 0.41 -13.22 -22.61
CA SER A 182 0.80 -13.85 -21.35
C SER A 182 1.83 -14.96 -21.55
N ARG A 183 2.72 -15.12 -20.57
CA ARG A 183 3.65 -16.25 -20.47
C ARG A 183 3.78 -16.68 -19.03
N SER A 184 3.97 -17.98 -18.81
CA SER A 184 4.21 -18.54 -17.49
C SER A 184 5.56 -19.26 -17.43
N PHE A 185 6.21 -19.21 -16.27
CA PHE A 185 7.54 -19.76 -16.04
C PHE A 185 7.56 -20.48 -14.70
N GLU A 186 8.06 -21.70 -14.67
CA GLU A 186 8.33 -22.40 -13.41
C GLU A 186 9.47 -21.71 -12.67
N ARG A 187 9.30 -21.51 -11.37
CA ARG A 187 10.30 -20.91 -10.48
C ARG A 187 10.51 -21.80 -9.28
N ALA A 188 11.75 -22.23 -9.08
CA ALA A 188 12.15 -22.88 -7.84
C ALA A 188 12.16 -21.83 -6.71
N MET A 189 11.43 -22.10 -5.63
CA MET A 189 11.44 -21.29 -4.42
C MET A 189 12.37 -21.95 -3.38
N ASN A 190 12.84 -21.13 -2.44
CA ASN A 190 13.57 -21.64 -1.28
C ASN A 190 12.72 -22.64 -0.49
N ARG A 191 13.37 -23.59 0.21
CA ARG A 191 12.72 -24.65 1.01
C ARG A 191 11.94 -25.70 0.20
N GLY A 192 12.33 -25.97 -1.05
CA GLY A 192 11.80 -27.10 -1.84
C GLY A 192 10.37 -26.91 -2.36
N ARG A 193 9.88 -25.66 -2.40
CA ARG A 193 8.59 -25.29 -3.00
C ARG A 193 8.81 -24.84 -4.44
N SER A 194 7.83 -25.02 -5.32
CA SER A 194 7.77 -24.37 -6.64
C SER A 194 6.75 -23.23 -6.62
N SER A 195 6.96 -22.21 -7.44
CA SER A 195 5.96 -21.21 -7.81
C SER A 195 5.87 -21.09 -9.32
N GLN A 196 4.71 -20.65 -9.82
CA GLN A 196 4.51 -20.32 -11.22
C GLN A 196 4.52 -18.80 -11.34
N ARG A 197 5.49 -18.27 -12.09
CA ARG A 197 5.56 -16.85 -12.42
C ARG A 197 4.75 -16.58 -13.66
N TYR A 198 3.79 -15.67 -13.56
CA TYR A 198 3.06 -15.15 -14.71
C TYR A 198 3.62 -13.78 -15.09
N LYS A 199 3.78 -13.56 -16.39
CA LYS A 199 4.08 -12.27 -16.98
C LYS A 199 3.02 -11.95 -18.01
N VAL A 200 2.29 -10.87 -17.78
CA VAL A 200 1.21 -10.41 -18.64
C VAL A 200 1.50 -9.02 -19.14
N LYS A 201 1.31 -8.78 -20.43
CA LYS A 201 1.36 -7.47 -21.07
C LYS A 201 0.00 -7.19 -21.69
N ILE A 202 -0.49 -5.96 -21.56
CA ILE A 202 -1.69 -5.48 -22.25
C ILE A 202 -1.40 -4.18 -22.97
N ILE A 203 -1.97 -3.99 -24.16
CA ILE A 203 -1.95 -2.71 -24.87
C ILE A 203 -3.00 -1.79 -24.25
N HIS A 204 -2.54 -0.75 -23.54
CA HIS A 204 -3.40 0.24 -22.89
C HIS A 204 -2.62 1.56 -22.63
N PRO A 205 -3.18 2.74 -22.95
CA PRO A 205 -2.45 4.02 -22.85
C PRO A 205 -2.10 4.43 -21.41
N MET A 206 -2.97 4.14 -20.45
CA MET A 206 -2.79 4.50 -19.03
C MET A 206 -2.60 6.01 -18.83
N ASP A 207 -3.51 6.81 -19.39
CA ASP A 207 -3.45 8.26 -19.33
C ASP A 207 -3.82 8.79 -17.95
N THR A 208 -3.04 9.77 -17.49
CA THR A 208 -3.15 10.28 -16.13
C THR A 208 -4.21 11.35 -15.94
N GLY A 209 -4.72 11.93 -17.02
CA GLY A 209 -5.57 13.12 -16.96
C GLY A 209 -4.83 14.42 -16.60
N LEU A 210 -3.50 14.36 -16.39
CA LEU A 210 -2.69 15.53 -16.02
C LEU A 210 -2.12 16.29 -17.22
N VAL A 211 -2.27 15.73 -18.43
CA VAL A 211 -1.86 16.36 -19.68
C VAL A 211 -3.04 17.17 -20.23
N SER A 212 -2.80 18.43 -20.58
CA SER A 212 -3.84 19.33 -21.09
C SER A 212 -4.54 18.72 -22.31
N GLY A 213 -5.87 18.56 -22.21
CA GLY A 213 -6.70 18.04 -23.30
C GLY A 213 -6.75 16.52 -23.42
N ILE A 214 -6.05 15.77 -22.55
CA ILE A 214 -6.09 14.31 -22.51
C ILE A 214 -6.80 13.89 -21.21
N PRO A 215 -7.99 13.27 -21.28
CA PRO A 215 -8.70 12.78 -20.09
C PRO A 215 -7.96 11.60 -19.45
N GLU A 216 -8.29 11.29 -18.20
CA GLU A 216 -7.80 10.07 -17.57
C GLU A 216 -8.38 8.82 -18.25
N PHE A 217 -7.51 7.86 -18.57
CA PHE A 217 -7.93 6.61 -19.19
C PHE A 217 -6.98 5.48 -18.81
N TYR A 218 -7.38 4.67 -17.83
CA TYR A 218 -6.50 3.69 -17.20
C TYR A 218 -7.26 2.43 -16.77
N ILE A 219 -6.54 1.31 -16.74
CA ILE A 219 -7.02 0.07 -16.12
C ILE A 219 -7.11 0.35 -14.62
N GLN A 220 -8.31 0.25 -14.06
CA GLN A 220 -8.59 0.51 -12.65
C GLN A 220 -8.60 -0.79 -11.83
N GLN A 221 -8.94 -1.92 -12.44
CA GLN A 221 -9.08 -3.20 -11.75
C GLN A 221 -8.38 -4.32 -12.49
N LEU A 222 -7.74 -5.20 -11.73
CA LEU A 222 -7.17 -6.45 -12.19
C LEU A 222 -7.52 -7.54 -11.18
N GLU A 223 -8.06 -8.65 -11.65
CA GLU A 223 -8.34 -9.83 -10.84
C GLU A 223 -7.70 -11.06 -11.46
N VAL A 224 -7.13 -11.91 -10.60
CA VAL A 224 -6.79 -13.29 -10.96
C VAL A 224 -7.90 -14.15 -10.38
N ARG A 225 -8.58 -14.91 -11.24
CA ARG A 225 -9.75 -15.73 -10.87
C ARG A 225 -9.45 -17.21 -11.05
N ARG A 226 -10.01 -18.03 -10.16
CA ARG A 226 -10.06 -19.49 -10.31
C ARG A 226 -11.12 -19.90 -11.35
N PRO A 227 -11.13 -21.16 -11.81
CA PRO A 227 -12.15 -21.67 -12.74
C PRO A 227 -13.60 -21.52 -12.26
N ASP A 228 -13.83 -21.47 -10.94
CA ASP A 228 -15.13 -21.19 -10.32
C ASP A 228 -15.52 -19.70 -10.32
N GLN A 229 -14.71 -18.86 -10.98
CA GLN A 229 -14.82 -17.40 -11.09
C GLN A 229 -14.65 -16.61 -9.79
N ALA A 230 -14.20 -17.24 -8.69
CA ALA A 230 -13.82 -16.50 -7.50
C ALA A 230 -12.45 -15.82 -7.69
N ALA A 231 -12.37 -14.52 -7.36
CA ALA A 231 -11.11 -13.78 -7.35
C ALA A 231 -10.23 -14.25 -6.19
N ILE A 232 -9.01 -14.72 -6.50
CA ILE A 232 -8.00 -15.10 -5.50
C ILE A 232 -7.05 -13.95 -5.19
N LEU A 233 -6.92 -13.03 -6.14
CA LEU A 233 -6.15 -11.81 -6.03
C LEU A 233 -6.93 -10.72 -6.74
N SER A 234 -7.16 -9.61 -6.06
CA SER A 234 -7.75 -8.41 -6.63
C SER A 234 -6.76 -7.26 -6.47
N MET A 235 -6.62 -6.48 -7.53
CA MET A 235 -5.73 -5.34 -7.63
C MET A 235 -6.53 -4.11 -8.06
N GLU A 236 -6.45 -3.07 -7.26
CA GLU A 236 -6.90 -1.73 -7.63
C GLU A 236 -5.68 -0.95 -8.14
N LEU A 237 -5.79 -0.46 -9.37
CA LEU A 237 -4.74 0.25 -10.10
C LEU A 237 -5.08 1.72 -10.18
N SER A 238 -4.06 2.56 -10.36
CA SER A 238 -4.24 3.99 -10.60
C SER A 238 -3.45 4.46 -11.80
N GLN A 239 -3.80 5.66 -12.24
CA GLN A 239 -3.23 6.42 -13.34
C GLN A 239 -1.70 6.38 -13.47
N PRO A 240 -0.90 6.39 -12.37
CA PRO A 240 0.55 6.38 -12.50
C PRO A 240 1.12 5.07 -13.05
N VAL A 241 0.37 3.99 -13.13
CA VAL A 241 0.86 2.76 -13.77
C VAL A 241 1.21 3.06 -15.24
N SER A 242 2.35 2.56 -15.70
CA SER A 242 2.91 2.92 -17.02
C SER A 242 2.05 2.43 -18.18
N GLU A 243 2.16 3.15 -19.30
CA GLU A 243 1.59 2.73 -20.59
C GLU A 243 2.03 1.31 -20.95
N ASN A 244 1.15 0.57 -21.64
CA ASN A 244 1.33 -0.82 -22.06
C ASN A 244 1.76 -1.69 -20.87
N PRO A 245 0.96 -1.72 -19.79
CA PRO A 245 1.42 -2.22 -18.52
C PRO A 245 1.82 -3.70 -18.62
N VAL A 246 2.90 -4.01 -17.91
CA VAL A 246 3.40 -5.37 -17.75
C VAL A 246 3.29 -5.74 -16.29
N PHE A 247 2.49 -6.75 -15.99
CA PHE A 247 2.30 -7.30 -14.67
C PHE A 247 3.12 -8.59 -14.55
N THR A 248 3.92 -8.71 -13.50
CA THR A 248 4.60 -9.96 -13.15
C THR A 248 4.27 -10.34 -11.72
N PHE A 249 3.80 -11.56 -11.50
CA PHE A 249 3.48 -12.06 -10.17
C PHE A 249 3.73 -13.57 -10.05
N ASP A 250 4.08 -14.00 -8.84
CA ASP A 250 4.40 -15.41 -8.53
C ASP A 250 3.26 -16.08 -7.77
N MET A 251 2.59 -17.05 -8.39
CA MET A 251 1.56 -17.85 -7.73
C MET A 251 2.17 -19.09 -7.09
N SER A 252 1.84 -19.37 -5.83
CA SER A 252 2.34 -20.56 -5.13
C SER A 252 1.82 -21.84 -5.80
N SER A 253 2.72 -22.77 -6.16
CA SER A 253 2.35 -24.04 -6.80
C SER A 253 1.51 -24.96 -5.91
N ALA A 254 1.47 -24.73 -4.59
CA ALA A 254 0.58 -25.46 -3.68
C ALA A 254 -0.92 -25.19 -3.97
N SER A 255 -1.22 -24.12 -4.72
CA SER A 255 -2.56 -23.73 -5.16
C SER A 255 -2.83 -24.07 -6.63
N VAL A 256 -1.92 -24.78 -7.29
CA VAL A 256 -1.97 -25.12 -8.72
C VAL A 256 -1.92 -26.63 -8.88
N THR A 257 -3.08 -27.26 -9.08
CA THR A 257 -3.11 -28.56 -9.76
C THR A 257 -2.92 -28.33 -11.26
N ALA A 258 -2.45 -29.34 -12.01
CA ALA A 258 -2.27 -29.25 -13.47
C ALA A 258 -3.58 -28.92 -14.26
N GLN A 259 -4.71 -28.79 -13.56
CA GLN A 259 -6.03 -28.47 -14.07
C GLN A 259 -6.48 -27.04 -13.74
N ASP A 260 -5.80 -26.32 -12.85
CA ASP A 260 -6.16 -24.95 -12.45
C ASP A 260 -5.73 -23.94 -13.52
N ARG A 261 -6.62 -23.67 -14.45
CA ARG A 261 -6.48 -22.58 -15.43
C ARG A 261 -7.00 -21.30 -14.78
N TYR A 262 -6.10 -20.43 -14.35
CA TYR A 262 -6.49 -19.10 -13.88
C TYR A 262 -6.96 -18.25 -15.06
N THR A 263 -7.89 -17.36 -14.79
CA THR A 263 -8.28 -16.30 -15.73
C THR A 263 -7.84 -14.98 -15.15
N LEU A 264 -7.10 -14.20 -15.94
CA LEU A 264 -6.90 -12.79 -15.70
C LEU A 264 -8.13 -12.03 -16.20
N TRP A 265 -8.67 -11.16 -15.37
CA TRP A 265 -9.73 -10.24 -15.71
C TRP A 265 -9.27 -8.82 -15.40
N MET A 266 -9.50 -7.87 -16.29
CA MET A 266 -9.16 -6.47 -16.09
C MET A 266 -10.30 -5.58 -16.54
N ARG A 267 -10.41 -4.40 -15.92
CA ARG A 267 -11.38 -3.39 -16.31
C ARG A 267 -10.79 -1.99 -16.23
N ASP A 268 -11.07 -1.17 -17.24
CA ASP A 268 -10.71 0.24 -17.27
C ASP A 268 -11.83 1.16 -16.75
N ASN A 269 -11.48 2.43 -16.55
CA ASN A 269 -12.38 3.46 -16.05
C ASN A 269 -13.46 3.89 -17.05
N ASN A 270 -13.41 3.43 -18.31
CA ASN A 270 -14.47 3.60 -19.30
C ASN A 270 -15.43 2.41 -19.36
N GLY A 271 -15.14 1.34 -18.62
CA GLY A 271 -15.97 0.14 -18.53
C GLY A 271 -15.63 -0.96 -19.53
N ASN A 272 -14.53 -0.85 -20.29
CA ASN A 272 -14.06 -1.97 -21.10
C ASN A 272 -13.53 -3.07 -20.20
N VAL A 273 -13.74 -4.32 -20.62
CA VAL A 273 -13.33 -5.52 -19.90
C VAL A 273 -12.40 -6.32 -20.79
N PHE A 274 -11.31 -6.80 -20.20
CA PHE A 274 -10.30 -7.61 -20.87
C PHE A 274 -10.08 -8.91 -20.11
N GLU A 275 -10.05 -10.04 -20.81
CA GLU A 275 -9.89 -11.36 -20.21
C GLU A 275 -8.81 -12.17 -20.92
N GLN A 276 -8.03 -12.93 -20.16
CA GLN A 276 -6.99 -13.80 -20.69
C GLN A 276 -6.83 -15.04 -19.81
N ALA A 277 -6.81 -16.23 -20.42
CA ALA A 277 -6.40 -17.45 -19.72
C ALA A 277 -4.89 -17.45 -19.46
N LEU A 278 -4.49 -17.84 -18.25
CA LEU A 278 -3.09 -17.86 -17.78
C LEU A 278 -2.51 -19.28 -17.74
#